data_AF-A0A1H5ALD7-F1
#
_entry.id   AF-A0A1H5ALD7-F1
#
_cell.length_a   1.000
_cell.length_b   1.000
_cell.length_c   1.000
_cell.angle_alpha   90.00
_cell.angle_beta   90.00
_cell.angle_gamma   90.00
#
_symmetry.space_group_name_H-M   'P 1'
#
loop_
_entity.id
_entity.type
_entity.pdbx_description
1 polymer ?
#
loop_
_entity_poly.entity_id
_entity_poly.type
_entity_poly.pdbx_seq_one_letter_code
_entity_poly.pdbx_strand_id
1 'polypeptide(L)'
;MSVSGFTRALIGAFLSRSSIVLIFWLVTLIVCVQAMFKSSAMVGASALVACALCYAGAFGFMGSLIARREKNYSTFDLMVMGVIALVIIAAGSALMIWSGFRMSLFNVGISGVTWALLGAVSAVVVVRKEDAL
;
A
#
# COMPACT_ATOMS: atom_id res chain seq x y z
N MET A 1 -2.73 9.69 -35.98
CA MET A 1 -2.64 9.89 -34.51
C MET A 1 -1.18 10.11 -34.15
N SER A 2 -0.82 11.29 -33.66
CA SER A 2 0.58 11.66 -33.43
C SER A 2 1.14 10.98 -32.18
N VAL A 3 2.33 10.38 -32.30
CA VAL A 3 3.10 9.72 -31.22
C VAL A 3 3.32 10.65 -30.02
N SER A 4 3.30 11.97 -30.23
CA SER A 4 3.42 12.99 -29.18
C SER A 4 2.17 13.11 -28.29
N GLY A 5 0.98 12.74 -28.78
CA GLY A 5 -0.25 12.70 -27.98
C GLY A 5 -0.32 11.48 -27.08
N PHE A 6 0.13 10.32 -27.58
CA PHE A 6 0.18 9.07 -26.82
C PHE A 6 1.23 9.12 -25.71
N THR A 7 2.40 9.71 -25.96
CA THR A 7 3.44 9.92 -24.93
C THR A 7 3.02 10.95 -23.89
N ARG A 8 2.35 12.05 -24.27
CA ARG A 8 1.79 13.00 -23.29
C ARG A 8 0.64 12.41 -22.47
N ALA A 9 -0.18 11.56 -23.06
CA ALA A 9 -1.22 10.81 -22.34
C ALA A 9 -0.60 9.77 -21.39
N LEU A 10 0.47 9.09 -21.81
CA LEU A 10 1.24 8.18 -20.95
C LEU A 10 1.94 8.93 -19.82
N ILE A 11 2.55 10.08 -20.08
CA ILE A 11 3.21 10.91 -19.05
C ILE A 11 2.16 11.49 -18.11
N GLY A 12 1.02 11.97 -18.61
CA GLY A 12 -0.11 12.45 -17.80
C GLY A 12 -0.78 11.35 -16.98
N ALA A 13 -0.84 10.12 -17.52
CA ALA A 13 -1.29 8.94 -16.80
C ALA A 13 -0.22 8.47 -15.79
N PHE A 14 1.07 8.52 -16.11
CA PHE A 14 2.18 8.24 -15.19
C PHE A 14 2.28 9.26 -14.07
N LEU A 15 1.90 10.52 -14.33
CA LEU A 15 1.76 11.58 -13.34
C LEU A 15 0.44 11.48 -12.53
N SER A 16 -0.35 10.43 -12.74
CA SER A 16 -1.49 10.12 -11.88
C SER A 16 -1.01 9.34 -10.66
N ARG A 17 -1.52 9.71 -9.49
CA ARG A 17 -1.26 9.03 -8.20
C ARG A 17 -1.46 7.52 -8.27
N SER A 18 -2.41 7.05 -9.09
CA SER A 18 -2.67 5.62 -9.32
C SER A 18 -1.53 4.88 -9.99
N SER A 19 -0.79 5.53 -10.90
CA SER A 19 0.36 4.92 -11.58
C SER A 19 1.55 4.75 -10.65
N ILE A 20 1.77 5.70 -9.74
CA ILE A 20 2.82 5.60 -8.71
C ILE A 20 2.56 4.39 -7.80
N VAL A 21 1.30 4.15 -7.43
CA VAL A 21 0.93 3.00 -6.59
C VAL A 21 0.98 1.68 -7.34
N LEU A 22 0.59 1.66 -8.62
CA LEU A 22 0.81 0.50 -9.48
C LEU A 22 2.30 0.13 -9.56
N ILE A 23 3.18 1.11 -9.77
CA ILE A 23 4.63 0.89 -9.79
C ILE A 23 5.11 0.36 -8.43
N PHE A 24 4.66 0.95 -7.32
CA PHE A 24 5.00 0.47 -5.98
C PHE A 24 4.60 -1.01 -5.76
N TRP A 25 3.39 -1.39 -6.17
CA TRP A 25 2.92 -2.77 -6.07
C TRP A 25 3.69 -3.72 -7.00
N LEU A 26 4.02 -3.29 -8.20
CA LEU A 26 4.79 -4.07 -9.16
C LEU A 26 6.21 -4.33 -8.65
N VAL A 27 6.86 -3.28 -8.11
CA VAL A 27 8.16 -3.41 -7.43
C VAL A 27 8.04 -4.32 -6.22
N THR A 28 7.02 -4.15 -5.38
CA THR A 28 6.80 -5.00 -4.19
C THR A 28 6.64 -6.47 -4.57
N LEU A 29 5.91 -6.77 -5.64
CA LEU A 29 5.72 -8.14 -6.13
C LEU A 29 7.05 -8.74 -6.61
N ILE A 30 7.80 -8.01 -7.45
CA ILE A 30 9.12 -8.45 -7.92
C ILE A 30 10.05 -8.72 -6.74
N VAL A 31 10.07 -7.83 -5.76
CA VAL A 31 10.90 -7.96 -4.55
C VAL A 31 10.49 -9.17 -3.72
N CYS A 32 9.19 -9.37 -3.50
CA CYS A 32 8.69 -10.52 -2.74
C CYS A 32 9.04 -11.83 -3.45
N VAL A 33 8.87 -11.90 -4.77
CA VAL A 33 9.26 -13.06 -5.58
C VAL A 33 10.77 -13.32 -5.49
N GLN A 34 11.59 -12.28 -5.60
CA GLN A 34 13.05 -12.43 -5.39
C GLN A 34 13.39 -12.94 -4.00
N ALA A 35 12.69 -12.48 -2.95
CA ALA A 35 12.88 -12.96 -1.59
C ALA A 35 12.41 -14.42 -1.41
N MET A 36 11.35 -14.84 -2.11
CA MET A 36 10.92 -16.24 -2.14
C MET A 36 12.02 -17.15 -2.72
N PHE A 37 12.70 -16.71 -3.78
CA PHE A 37 13.79 -17.47 -4.39
C PHE A 37 15.11 -17.43 -3.61
N LYS A 38 15.42 -16.31 -2.92
CA LYS A 38 16.70 -16.15 -2.19
C LYS A 38 16.70 -16.70 -0.77
N SER A 39 15.60 -16.56 -0.03
CA SER A 39 15.57 -16.87 1.40
C SER A 39 14.61 -18.00 1.70
N SER A 40 13.31 -17.77 1.49
CA SER A 40 12.26 -18.76 1.76
C SER A 40 10.94 -18.25 1.20
N ALA A 41 10.16 -19.15 0.60
CA ALA A 41 8.83 -18.85 0.08
C ALA A 41 7.91 -18.23 1.16
N MET A 42 8.02 -18.69 2.41
CA MET A 42 7.24 -18.16 3.54
C MET A 42 7.58 -16.70 3.88
N VAL A 43 8.84 -16.31 3.75
CA VAL A 43 9.30 -14.94 4.06
C VAL A 43 8.78 -13.96 3.02
N GLY A 44 8.85 -14.32 1.73
CA GLY A 44 8.27 -13.49 0.66
C GLY A 44 6.74 -13.43 0.70
N ALA A 45 6.06 -14.53 1.02
CA ALA A 45 4.60 -14.57 1.13
C ALA A 45 4.10 -13.72 2.30
N SER A 46 4.72 -13.86 3.47
CA SER A 46 4.38 -13.05 4.66
C SER A 46 4.62 -11.57 4.43
N ALA A 47 5.70 -11.19 3.73
CA ALA A 47 5.96 -9.81 3.35
C ALA A 47 4.89 -9.23 2.42
N LEU A 48 4.44 -10.02 1.43
CA LEU A 48 3.36 -9.61 0.52
C LEU A 48 2.03 -9.42 1.27
N VAL A 49 1.67 -10.38 2.14
CA VAL A 49 0.45 -10.32 2.95
C VAL A 49 0.49 -9.13 3.92
N ALA A 50 1.62 -8.89 4.58
CA ALA A 50 1.79 -7.75 5.45
C ALA A 50 1.61 -6.41 4.71
N CYS A 51 2.19 -6.27 3.51
CA CYS A 51 1.98 -5.08 2.68
C CYS A 51 0.52 -4.92 2.26
N ALA A 52 -0.15 -6.01 1.89
CA ALA A 52 -1.57 -6.01 1.53
C ALA A 52 -2.48 -5.61 2.70
N LEU A 53 -2.21 -6.13 3.90
CA LEU A 53 -2.95 -5.77 5.12
C LEU A 53 -2.78 -4.29 5.46
N CYS A 54 -1.54 -3.79 5.46
CA CYS A 54 -1.26 -2.37 5.71
C CYS A 54 -1.92 -1.45 4.67
N TYR A 55 -1.91 -1.86 3.40
CA TYR A 55 -2.60 -1.15 2.33
C TYR A 55 -4.12 -1.15 2.54
N ALA A 56 -4.72 -2.31 2.80
CA ALA A 56 -6.17 -2.44 2.99
C ALA A 56 -6.68 -1.67 4.22
N GLY A 57 -5.95 -1.72 5.34
CA GLY A 57 -6.29 -0.96 6.55
C GLY A 57 -6.28 0.55 6.29
N ALA A 58 -5.22 1.06 5.67
CA ALA A 58 -5.11 2.48 5.33
C ALA A 58 -6.14 2.91 4.27
N PHE A 59 -6.41 2.07 3.26
CA PHE A 59 -7.42 2.32 2.24
C PHE A 59 -8.82 2.40 2.85
N GLY A 60 -9.19 1.44 3.71
CA GLY A 60 -10.50 1.40 4.36
C GLY A 60 -10.74 2.59 5.29
N PHE A 61 -9.73 2.99 6.06
CA PHE A 61 -9.84 4.17 6.94
C PHE A 61 -9.95 5.47 6.14
N MET A 62 -9.08 5.67 5.14
CA MET A 62 -9.09 6.87 4.32
C MET A 62 -10.36 6.96 3.47
N GLY A 63 -10.86 5.83 2.95
CA GLY A 63 -12.14 5.75 2.25
C GLY A 63 -13.30 6.16 3.15
N SER A 64 -13.33 5.67 4.39
CA SER A 64 -14.33 6.04 5.40
C SER A 64 -14.27 7.52 5.77
N LEU A 65 -13.06 8.08 5.90
CA LEU A 65 -12.85 9.52 6.16
C LEU A 65 -13.37 10.41 5.04
N ILE A 66 -13.17 9.98 3.80
CA ILE A 66 -13.62 10.72 2.61
C ILE A 66 -15.15 10.60 2.45
N ALA A 67 -15.71 9.41 2.66
CA ALA A 67 -17.14 9.14 2.65
C ALA A 67 -17.90 9.85 3.79
N ARG A 68 -17.20 10.31 4.84
CA ARG A 68 -17.79 11.02 6.00
C ARG A 68 -18.75 12.13 5.59
N ARG A 69 -18.38 12.93 4.59
CA ARG A 69 -19.21 14.07 4.15
C ARG A 69 -20.47 13.65 3.40
N GLU A 70 -20.46 12.51 2.74
CA GLU A 70 -21.58 12.06 1.90
C GLU A 70 -22.56 11.16 2.66
N LYS A 71 -22.05 10.27 3.51
CA LYS A 71 -22.87 9.30 4.27
C LYS A 71 -23.17 9.72 5.72
N ASN A 72 -22.81 10.95 6.12
CA ASN A 72 -23.02 11.47 7.48
C ASN A 72 -22.54 10.50 8.58
N TYR A 73 -21.38 9.88 8.38
CA TYR A 73 -20.82 8.95 9.37
C TYR A 73 -20.65 9.63 10.73
N SER A 74 -21.11 8.94 11.78
CA SER A 74 -20.89 9.39 13.15
C SER A 74 -19.38 9.42 13.44
N THR A 75 -18.95 10.39 14.26
CA THR A 75 -17.57 10.46 14.73
C THR A 75 -17.14 9.17 15.45
N PHE A 76 -18.11 8.45 16.05
CA PHE A 76 -17.88 7.15 16.67
C PHE A 76 -17.54 6.06 15.63
N ASP A 77 -18.27 5.98 14.52
CA ASP A 77 -18.01 4.97 13.47
C ASP A 77 -16.63 5.17 12.83
N LEU A 78 -16.23 6.42 12.62
CA LEU A 78 -14.88 6.76 12.14
C LEU A 78 -13.79 6.35 13.12
N MET A 79 -14.04 6.50 14.42
CA MET A 79 -13.09 6.07 15.45
C MET A 79 -12.96 4.55 15.43
N VAL A 80 -14.06 3.81 15.30
CA VAL A 80 -14.04 2.34 15.17
C VAL A 80 -13.25 1.89 13.94
N MET A 81 -13.51 2.49 12.77
CA MET A 81 -12.77 2.18 11.54
C MET A 81 -11.28 2.52 11.65
N GLY A 82 -10.95 3.62 12.34
CA GLY A 82 -9.57 3.99 12.62
C GLY A 82 -8.85 2.99 13.52
N VAL A 83 -9.50 2.51 14.57
CA VAL A 83 -8.96 1.47 15.46
C VAL A 83 -8.74 0.17 14.71
N ILE A 84 -9.71 -0.27 13.91
CA ILE A 84 -9.59 -1.48 13.08
C ILE A 84 -8.40 -1.35 12.13
N ALA A 85 -8.26 -0.22 11.44
CA ALA A 85 -7.15 0.02 10.54
C ALA A 85 -5.80 0.00 11.27
N LEU A 86 -5.70 0.61 12.44
CA LEU A 86 -4.50 0.57 13.28
C LEU A 86 -4.13 -0.85 13.69
N VAL A 87 -5.11 -1.67 14.09
CA VAL A 87 -4.88 -3.08 14.46
C VAL A 87 -4.37 -3.88 13.26
N ILE A 88 -4.94 -3.66 12.07
CA ILE A 88 -4.51 -4.34 10.84
C ILE A 88 -3.08 -3.93 10.45
N ILE A 89 -2.74 -2.64 10.52
CA ILE A 89 -1.39 -2.14 10.23
C ILE A 89 -0.38 -2.67 11.26
N ALA A 90 -0.76 -2.72 12.53
CA ALA A 90 0.07 -3.29 13.60
C ALA A 90 0.30 -4.80 13.37
N ALA A 91 -0.73 -5.54 12.97
CA ALA A 91 -0.62 -6.96 12.64
C ALA A 91 0.30 -7.20 11.43
N GLY A 92 0.17 -6.40 10.36
CA GLY A 92 1.07 -6.46 9.21
C GLY A 92 2.52 -6.14 9.59
N SER A 93 2.72 -5.16 10.46
CA SER A 93 4.04 -4.79 10.98
C SER A 93 4.65 -5.89 11.85
N ALA A 94 3.87 -6.51 12.72
CA ALA A 94 4.30 -7.64 13.55
C ALA A 94 4.68 -8.86 12.69
N LEU A 95 3.91 -9.14 11.62
CA LEU A 95 4.24 -10.17 10.64
C LEU A 95 5.59 -9.92 9.96
N MET A 96 5.92 -8.67 9.63
CA MET A 96 7.22 -8.30 9.05
C MET A 96 8.39 -8.46 10.03
N ILE A 97 8.16 -8.17 11.32
CA ILE A 97 9.17 -8.39 12.36
C ILE A 97 9.41 -9.89 12.54
N TRP A 98 8.34 -10.68 12.59
CA TRP A 98 8.42 -12.13 12.79
C TRP A 98 9.04 -12.85 11.59
N SER A 99 8.74 -12.43 10.37
CA SER A 99 9.33 -13.01 9.15
C SER A 99 10.80 -12.67 8.96
N GLY A 100 11.34 -11.70 9.72
CA GLY A 100 12.72 -11.25 9.61
C GLY A 100 13.04 -10.58 8.26
N PHE A 101 12.01 -10.14 7.52
CA PHE A 101 12.17 -9.60 6.18
C PHE A 101 13.04 -8.33 6.21
N ARG A 102 14.18 -8.40 5.52
CA ARG A 102 15.08 -7.27 5.31
C ARG A 102 15.43 -7.20 3.83
N MET A 103 15.36 -5.99 3.28
CA MET A 103 15.74 -5.75 1.90
C MET A 103 16.86 -4.70 1.85
N SER A 104 17.84 -4.92 0.97
CA SER A 104 18.78 -3.86 0.58
C SER A 104 18.34 -3.34 -0.79
N LEU A 105 17.93 -2.07 -0.85
CA LEU A 105 17.50 -1.39 -2.07
C LEU A 105 18.44 -0.20 -2.26
N PHE A 106 19.13 -0.12 -3.41
CA PHE A 106 20.15 0.91 -3.67
C PHE A 106 21.26 0.99 -2.60
N ASN A 107 21.69 -0.15 -2.08
CA ASN A 107 22.69 -0.24 -1.00
C ASN A 107 22.25 0.37 0.35
N VAL A 108 20.96 0.70 0.48
CA VAL A 108 20.34 1.13 1.74
C VAL A 108 19.51 -0.04 2.28
N GLY A 109 19.80 -0.45 3.51
CA GLY A 109 19.02 -1.47 4.20
C GLY A 109 17.66 -0.91 4.63
N ILE A 110 16.59 -1.33 3.97
CA ILE A 110 15.23 -1.00 4.33
C ILE A 110 14.65 -2.14 5.16
N SER A 111 14.16 -1.79 6.36
CA SER A 111 13.44 -2.73 7.23
C SER A 111 12.11 -3.12 6.59
N GLY A 112 11.71 -4.40 6.70
CA GLY A 112 10.42 -4.86 6.20
C GLY A 112 9.22 -4.09 6.76
N VAL A 113 9.33 -3.61 8.00
CA VAL A 113 8.31 -2.75 8.62
C VAL A 113 8.18 -1.42 7.86
N THR A 114 9.30 -0.79 7.51
CA THR A 114 9.32 0.46 6.73
C THR A 114 8.70 0.22 5.35
N TRP A 115 8.96 -0.92 4.72
CA TRP A 115 8.37 -1.28 3.43
C TRP A 115 6.86 -1.50 3.52
N ALA A 116 6.38 -2.19 4.56
CA ALA A 116 4.94 -2.36 4.80
C ALA A 116 4.22 -1.03 5.09
N LEU A 117 4.88 -0.11 5.81
CA LEU A 117 4.35 1.24 6.04
C LEU A 117 4.29 2.07 4.75
N LEU A 118 5.25 1.91 3.82
CA LEU A 118 5.12 2.51 2.48
C LEU A 118 3.88 1.99 1.74
N GLY A 119 3.49 0.73 1.97
CA GLY A 119 2.21 0.18 1.51
C GLY A 119 1.01 0.95 2.06
N ALA A 120 0.96 1.22 3.37
CA ALA A 120 -0.08 2.04 3.98
C ALA A 120 -0.10 3.49 3.42
N VAL A 121 1.07 4.11 3.24
CA VAL A 121 1.18 5.46 2.66
C VAL A 121 0.68 5.47 1.21
N SER A 122 1.01 4.46 0.41
CA SER A 122 0.55 4.35 -0.97
C SER A 122 -0.99 4.29 -1.06
N ALA A 123 -1.64 3.59 -0.12
CA ALA A 123 -3.09 3.54 -0.05
C ALA A 123 -3.70 4.93 0.20
N VAL A 124 -3.15 5.69 1.17
CA VAL A 124 -3.61 7.06 1.48
C VAL A 124 -3.49 8.00 0.27
N VAL A 125 -2.45 7.82 -0.55
CA VAL A 125 -2.21 8.65 -1.75
C VAL A 125 -3.22 8.34 -2.87
N VAL A 126 -3.71 7.10 -2.95
CA VAL A 126 -4.63 6.66 -4.01
C VAL A 126 -6.09 6.90 -3.67
N VAL A 127 -6.51 6.82 -2.41
CA VAL A 127 -7.93 6.94 -2.07
C VAL A 127 -8.50 8.27 -2.56
N ARG A 128 -9.48 8.21 -3.47
CA ARG A 128 -10.26 9.36 -3.95
C ARG A 128 -11.68 9.35 -3.39
N LYS A 129 -12.36 10.49 -3.52
CA LYS A 129 -13.83 10.59 -3.36
C LYS A 129 -14.59 9.69 -4.33
N GLU A 130 -14.05 9.51 -5.53
CA GLU A 130 -14.68 8.71 -6.59
C GLU A 130 -14.71 7.21 -6.25
N ASP A 131 -13.80 6.74 -5.39
CA ASP A 131 -13.70 5.33 -4.96
C ASP A 131 -14.54 5.03 -3.70
N ALA A 132 -15.24 6.04 -3.15
CA ALA A 132 -15.96 5.95 -1.88
C ALA A 132 -17.45 5.53 -2.00
N LEU A 133 -17.84 5.02 -3.18
CA LEU A 133 -19.23 4.62 -3.53
C LEU A 133 -19.71 3.40 -2.72
#